data_AF-A0A1R4H2M1-F1
#
_entry.id   AF-A0A1R4H2M1-F1
#
_cell.length_a   1.000
_cell.length_b   1.000
_cell.length_c   1.000
_cell.angle_alpha   90.00
_cell.angle_beta   90.00
_cell.angle_gamma   90.00
#
_symmetry.space_group_name_H-M   'P 1'
#
loop_
_entity.id
_entity.type
_entity.pdbx_description
1 polymer ?
#
loop_
_entity_poly.entity_id
_entity_poly.type
_entity_poly.pdbx_seq_one_letter_code
_entity_poly.pdbx_strand_id
1 'polypeptide(L)' 'METTAPFTGQPCATRTDGYHTDPAQPANAAHQAALLMAFQTNKSVSFTLDGCIYGNPKIIGVFVTNN' A
#
# COMPACT_ATOMS: atom_id res chain seq x y z
N MET A 1 -20.10 -4.56 -8.88
CA MET A 1 -19.48 -5.89 -9.08
C MET A 1 -18.09 -5.78 -8.47
N GLU A 2 -17.90 -6.28 -7.25
CA GLU A 2 -16.58 -6.34 -6.60
C GLU A 2 -16.01 -7.72 -6.92
N THR A 3 -14.94 -7.77 -7.70
CA THR A 3 -14.38 -9.04 -8.18
C THR A 3 -13.48 -9.63 -7.08
N THR A 4 -13.95 -10.67 -6.40
CA THR A 4 -13.18 -11.54 -5.49
C THR A 4 -12.27 -12.49 -6.25
N ALA A 5 -11.49 -11.99 -7.21
CA ALA A 5 -10.51 -12.82 -7.89
C ALA A 5 -9.40 -13.19 -6.88
N PRO A 6 -9.09 -14.49 -6.67
CA PRO A 6 -7.95 -14.86 -5.85
C PRO A 6 -6.67 -14.34 -6.49
N PHE A 7 -5.88 -13.61 -5.69
CA PHE A 7 -4.66 -12.95 -6.12
C PHE A 7 -3.60 -13.97 -6.60
N THR A 8 -3.11 -13.81 -7.82
CA THR A 8 -2.15 -14.71 -8.49
C THR A 8 -0.75 -14.11 -8.65
N GLY A 9 -0.46 -12.96 -8.04
CA GLY A 9 0.86 -12.33 -8.15
C GLY A 9 1.92 -13.11 -7.36
N GLN A 10 3.11 -13.29 -7.95
CA GLN A 10 4.25 -13.87 -7.26
C GLN A 10 4.41 -13.22 -5.88
N PRO A 11 4.58 -14.01 -4.80
CA PRO A 11 4.85 -13.43 -3.50
C PRO A 11 6.17 -12.66 -3.62
N CYS A 12 6.14 -11.35 -3.38
CA CYS A 12 7.39 -10.65 -3.17
C CYS A 12 8.10 -11.33 -2.02
N ALA A 13 9.39 -11.59 -2.19
CA ALA A 13 10.22 -11.87 -1.03
C ALA A 13 9.96 -10.75 -0.03
N THR A 14 9.52 -11.09 1.18
CA THR A 14 9.35 -10.10 2.23
C THR A 14 10.73 -9.54 2.52
N ARG A 15 10.96 -8.29 2.14
CA ARG A 15 12.22 -7.61 2.37
C ARG A 15 12.05 -6.57 3.48
N THR A 16 13.13 -6.33 4.21
CA THR A 16 13.16 -5.39 5.34
C THR A 16 13.40 -3.94 4.91
N ASP A 17 13.66 -3.68 3.63
CA ASP A 17 13.86 -2.35 3.06
C ASP A 17 12.56 -1.57 2.82
N GLY A 18 11.39 -2.18 3.10
CA GLY A 18 10.12 -1.48 3.26
C GLY A 18 9.10 -1.80 2.16
N TYR A 19 8.29 -0.80 1.82
CA TYR A 19 7.17 -0.91 0.88
C TYR A 19 7.21 0.28 -0.09
N HIS A 20 6.70 0.08 -1.31
CA HIS A 20 6.61 1.14 -2.31
C HIS A 20 5.18 1.36 -2.80
N THR A 21 4.82 2.61 -3.06
CA THR A 21 3.67 2.92 -3.90
C THR A 21 4.10 2.89 -5.37
N ASP A 22 3.16 2.58 -6.27
CA ASP A 22 3.40 2.60 -7.71
C ASP A 22 3.03 3.97 -8.28
N PRO A 23 3.99 4.79 -8.75
CA PRO A 23 3.72 6.13 -9.27
C PRO A 23 2.88 6.12 -10.56
N ALA A 24 2.80 4.99 -11.27
CA ALA A 24 1.94 4.83 -12.44
C ALA A 24 0.48 4.54 -12.06
N GLN A 25 0.18 4.20 -10.80
CA GLN A 25 -1.18 3.96 -10.36
C GLN A 25 -1.89 5.28 -10.04
N PRO A 26 -3.14 5.46 -10.48
CA PRO A 26 -3.93 6.66 -10.14
C PRO A 26 -4.14 6.80 -8.62
N ALA A 27 -4.13 5.69 -7.89
CA ALA A 27 -4.27 5.67 -6.44
C ALA A 27 -3.03 6.21 -5.69
N ASN A 28 -1.88 6.40 -6.35
CA ASN A 28 -0.65 6.86 -5.70
C ASN A 28 -0.82 8.20 -4.98
N ALA A 29 -1.49 9.17 -5.61
CA ALA A 29 -1.74 10.48 -5.00
C ALA A 29 -2.63 10.36 -3.75
N ALA A 30 -3.65 9.50 -3.80
CA ALA A 30 -4.53 9.25 -2.66
C ALA A 30 -3.78 8.56 -1.50
N HIS A 31 -2.92 7.57 -1.81
CA HIS A 31 -2.07 6.92 -0.81
C HIS A 31 -1.12 7.92 -0.13
N GLN A 32 -0.46 8.78 -0.91
CA GLN A 32 0.41 9.82 -0.38
C GLN A 32 -0.34 10.81 0.52
N ALA A 33 -1.53 11.25 0.10
CA ALA A 33 -2.37 12.13 0.90
C ALA A 33 -2.79 11.48 2.23
N ALA A 34 -3.22 10.21 2.20
CA ALA A 34 -3.61 9.47 3.40
C ALA A 34 -2.43 9.29 4.37
N LEU A 35 -1.25 8.94 3.87
CA LEU A 35 -0.02 8.82 4.66
C LEU A 35 0.36 10.16 5.30
N LEU A 36 0.32 11.25 4.53
CA LEU A 36 0.64 12.59 5.03
C LEU A 36 -0.36 13.07 6.08
N MET A 37 -1.65 12.79 5.91
CA MET A 37 -2.67 13.10 6.91
C MET A 37 -2.46 12.27 8.20
N ALA A 38 -2.19 10.98 8.08
CA ALA A 38 -1.95 10.12 9.24
C ALA A 38 -0.72 10.58 10.03
N PHE A 39 0.37 10.95 9.34
CA PHE A 39 1.56 11.52 9.97
C PHE A 39 1.25 12.81 10.73
N GLN A 40 0.56 13.77 10.10
CA GLN A 40 0.20 15.06 10.72
C GLN A 40 -0.75 14.91 11.90
N THR A 41 -1.63 13.91 11.86
CA THR A 41 -2.63 13.65 12.91
C THR A 41 -2.18 12.62 13.95
N ASN A 42 -0.92 12.17 13.87
CA ASN A 42 -0.33 11.15 14.73
C ASN A 42 -1.20 9.88 14.83
N LYS A 43 -1.71 9.43 13.69
CA LYS A 43 -2.53 8.22 13.56
C LYS A 43 -1.72 7.09 12.95
N SER A 44 -2.04 5.87 13.39
CA SER A 44 -1.48 4.66 12.80
C SER A 44 -2.12 4.37 11.45
N VAL A 45 -1.41 3.63 10.60
CA VAL A 45 -1.88 3.19 9.29
C VAL A 45 -1.71 1.69 9.13
N SER A 46 -2.61 1.06 8.37
CA SER A 46 -2.48 -0.30 7.87
C SER A 46 -2.33 -0.29 6.36
N PHE A 47 -1.47 -1.15 5.83
CA PHE A 47 -1.22 -1.28 4.40
C PHE A 47 -1.80 -2.57 3.85
N THR A 48 -2.42 -2.48 2.68
CA THR A 48 -2.70 -3.64 1.83
C THR A 48 -1.62 -3.72 0.78
N LEU A 49 -0.96 -4.87 0.70
CA LEU A 49 0.18 -5.10 -0.18
C LEU A 49 -0.18 -6.14 -1.24
N ASP A 50 0.22 -5.88 -2.49
CA ASP A 50 -0.12 -6.75 -3.61
C ASP A 50 0.89 -6.62 -4.75
N GLY A 51 1.60 -7.71 -5.04
CA GLY A 51 2.64 -7.74 -6.06
C GLY A 51 3.86 -6.89 -5.69
N CYS A 52 4.81 -6.79 -6.62
CA CYS A 52 6.10 -6.15 -6.39
C CYS A 52 6.34 -4.97 -7.32
N ILE A 53 6.98 -3.93 -6.81
CA ILE A 53 7.54 -2.85 -7.62
C ILE A 53 8.93 -2.49 -7.10
N TYR A 54 9.88 -2.33 -8.03
CA TYR A 54 11.30 -2.08 -7.69
C TYR A 54 11.87 -3.10 -6.70
N GLY A 55 11.43 -4.36 -6.79
CA GLY A 55 11.84 -5.44 -5.90
C GLY A 55 11.23 -5.41 -4.49
N ASN A 56 10.33 -4.47 -4.19
CA ASN A 56 9.67 -4.31 -2.89
C ASN A 56 8.16 -4.63 -2.98
N PRO A 57 7.51 -5.03 -1.87
CA PRO A 57 6.06 -5.19 -1.87
C PRO A 57 5.36 -3.86 -2.18
N LYS A 58 4.41 -3.92 -3.11
CA LYS A 58 3.69 -2.75 -3.61
C LYS A 58 2.44 -2.49 -2.75
N ILE A 59 2.26 -1.26 -2.30
CA ILE A 59 1.07 -0.80 -1.57
C ILE A 59 -0.07 -0.57 -2.58
N ILE A 60 -1.18 -1.29 -2.37
CA ILE A 60 -2.43 -1.11 -3.13
C ILE A 60 -3.56 -0.49 -2.29
N GLY A 61 -3.34 -0.31 -0.99
CA GLY A 61 -4.30 0.36 -0.10
C GLY A 61 -3.65 0.89 1.16
N VAL A 62 -4.14 2.05 1.62
CA VAL A 62 -3.74 2.72 2.87
C VAL A 62 -4.98 2.98 3.71
N PHE A 63 -5.02 2.45 4.92
CA PHE A 63 -6.12 2.63 5.86
C PHE A 63 -5.62 3.33 7.11
N VAL A 64 -6.25 4.45 7.49
CA VAL A 64 -5.95 5.15 8.74
C VAL A 64 -6.71 4.47 9.88
N THR A 65 -5.99 4.03 10.90
CA THR A 65 -6.56 3.37 12.08
C THR A 65 -6.50 4.31 13.28
N ASN A 66 -7.60 4.40 14.01
CA ASN A 66 -7.60 5.02 15.34
C ASN A 66 -7.18 3.95 16.35
N ASN A 67 -6.13 4.24 17.11
CA ASN A 67 -5.77 3.46 18.30
C ASN A 67 -6.76 3.80 19.43
#